data_AF-A0A952U781-F1
#
_entry.id   AF-A0A952U781-F1
#
_cell.length_a   1.000
_cell.length_b   1.000
_cell.length_c   1.000
_cell.angle_alpha   90.00
_cell.angle_beta   90.00
_cell.angle_gamma   90.00
#
_symmetry.space_group_name_H-M   'P 1'
#
loop_
_entity.id
_entity.type
_entity.pdbx_description
1 polymer ?
#
loop_
_entity_poly.entity_id
_entity_poly.type
_entity_poly.pdbx_seq_one_letter_code
_entity_poly.pdbx_strand_id
1 'polypeptide(L)'
;MSQDERPVLTFADGKRYIVQKDEIVAGREHDCDLVLDERQVSRQHIKIKRVGEGYVLEDLNSKNGTWVNGEQLKGERLLKDGDDIAVAMVVKMTFSSSESTAPLTIDAIQAAEGGKLRLDRDSRRVFVAGKEILPPLSLPQYRLLELLFDAKGAVCTRTNVIEAVWPDAVSDGVSEQAIDALVRRLRDRIAEIDTDGQYIITVRGHGFRLDQG
;
A
#
# COMPACT_ATOMS: atom_id res chain seq x y z
N MET A 1 24.18 -15.53 -4.18
CA MET A 1 24.85 -14.24 -3.91
C MET A 1 23.75 -13.29 -3.50
N SER A 2 23.71 -12.95 -2.20
CA SER A 2 22.64 -12.15 -1.59
C SER A 2 22.69 -10.73 -2.17
N GLN A 3 21.62 -10.28 -2.83
CA GLN A 3 21.45 -8.85 -3.08
C GLN A 3 21.17 -8.21 -1.72
N ASP A 4 22.08 -7.38 -1.26
CA ASP A 4 21.94 -6.60 -0.03
C ASP A 4 20.90 -5.51 -0.32
N GLU A 5 19.65 -5.82 0.02
CA GLU A 5 18.47 -5.03 -0.25
C GLU A 5 18.52 -3.72 0.59
N ARG A 6 18.60 -2.56 -0.09
CA ARG A 6 18.78 -1.23 0.53
C ARG A 6 17.52 -0.36 0.37
N PRO A 7 17.10 0.40 1.40
CA PRO A 7 15.91 1.23 1.30
C PRO A 7 16.16 2.46 0.43
N VAL A 8 15.06 3.06 -0.02
CA VAL A 8 15.05 4.20 -0.93
C VAL A 8 14.27 5.35 -0.31
N LEU A 9 14.82 6.56 -0.38
CA LEU A 9 14.11 7.80 -0.08
C LEU A 9 13.71 8.45 -1.41
N THR A 10 12.41 8.70 -1.59
CA THR A 10 11.87 9.34 -2.81
C THR A 10 11.40 10.75 -2.47
N PHE A 11 11.97 11.75 -3.12
CA PHE A 11 11.65 13.16 -2.91
C PHE A 11 10.40 13.58 -3.70
N ALA A 12 9.78 14.68 -3.30
CA ALA A 12 8.58 15.22 -3.97
C ALA A 12 8.79 15.58 -5.47
N ASP A 13 10.03 15.84 -5.89
CA ASP A 13 10.42 16.08 -7.28
C ASP A 13 10.68 14.80 -8.08
N GLY A 14 10.51 13.63 -7.46
CA GLY A 14 10.77 12.31 -8.04
C GLY A 14 12.23 11.85 -7.95
N LYS A 15 13.16 12.66 -7.40
CA LYS A 15 14.53 12.23 -7.15
C LYS A 15 14.54 11.08 -6.14
N ARG A 16 15.47 10.14 -6.33
CA ARG A 16 15.60 8.96 -5.47
C ARG A 16 17.00 8.89 -4.87
N TYR A 17 17.08 8.51 -3.60
CA TYR A 17 18.33 8.27 -2.89
C TYR A 17 18.30 6.87 -2.29
N ILE A 18 19.29 6.04 -2.62
CA ILE A 18 19.43 4.69 -2.07
C ILE A 18 20.31 4.78 -0.82
N VAL A 19 19.82 4.29 0.31
CA VAL A 19 20.55 4.30 1.58
C VAL A 19 21.57 3.16 1.57
N GLN A 20 22.79 3.45 1.11
CA GLN A 20 23.85 2.45 0.95
C GLN A 20 24.57 2.07 2.25
N LYS A 21 24.44 2.90 3.29
CA LYS A 21 25.11 2.70 4.58
C LYS A 21 24.09 2.27 5.62
N ASP A 22 24.57 1.54 6.64
CA ASP A 22 23.74 1.17 7.78
C ASP A 22 23.42 2.37 8.68
N GLU A 23 24.15 3.48 8.52
CA GLU A 23 23.83 4.75 9.15
C GLU A 23 24.11 5.86 8.14
N ILE A 24 23.13 6.72 7.92
CA ILE A 24 23.29 7.96 7.14
C ILE A 24 22.84 9.15 7.97
N VAL A 25 23.52 10.27 7.79
CA VAL A 25 23.10 11.58 8.30
C VAL A 25 22.64 12.44 7.13
N ALA A 26 21.46 13.04 7.28
CA ALA A 26 20.93 14.01 6.32
C ALA A 26 20.80 15.38 6.96
N GLY A 27 21.19 16.41 6.21
CA GLY A 27 21.24 17.78 6.69
C GLY A 27 21.77 18.72 5.61
N ARG A 28 21.87 20.01 5.94
CA ARG A 28 22.31 21.04 4.99
C ARG A 28 23.82 21.08 4.77
N GLU A 29 24.63 20.56 5.70
CA GLU A 29 26.08 20.56 5.49
C GLU A 29 26.48 19.58 4.39
N HIS A 30 27.53 19.94 3.66
CA HIS A 30 28.02 19.20 2.49
C HIS A 30 28.74 17.90 2.88
N ASP A 31 29.03 17.70 4.17
CA ASP A 31 29.62 16.49 4.73
C ASP A 31 28.58 15.43 5.11
N CYS A 32 27.28 15.77 5.06
CA CYS A 32 26.19 14.82 5.25
C CYS A 32 26.14 13.80 4.10
N ASP A 33 25.77 12.57 4.42
CA ASP A 33 25.57 11.50 3.43
C ASP A 33 24.47 11.83 2.43
N LEU A 34 23.45 12.56 2.90
CA LEU A 34 22.37 13.12 2.10
C LEU A 34 22.27 14.63 2.35
N VAL A 35 22.72 15.42 1.38
CA VAL A 35 22.66 16.88 1.47
C VAL A 35 21.26 17.38 1.12
N LEU A 36 20.66 18.09 2.06
CA LEU A 36 19.36 18.76 1.97
C LEU A 36 19.61 20.28 1.97
N ASP A 37 19.84 20.85 0.80
CA ASP A 37 20.27 22.25 0.63
C ASP A 37 19.14 23.27 0.82
N GLU A 38 18.58 23.31 2.03
CA GLU A 38 17.48 24.18 2.39
C GLU A 38 17.79 24.95 3.66
N ARG A 39 17.70 26.28 3.65
CA ARG A 39 18.14 27.13 4.78
C ARG A 39 17.49 26.79 6.12
N GLN A 40 16.29 26.21 6.09
CA GLN A 40 15.54 25.81 7.27
C GLN A 40 15.99 24.46 7.84
N VAL A 41 16.77 23.69 7.09
CA VAL A 41 17.33 22.42 7.53
C VAL A 41 18.61 22.68 8.34
N SER A 42 18.68 22.11 9.54
CA SER A 42 19.89 22.04 10.35
C SER A 42 21.08 21.44 9.59
N ARG A 43 22.29 21.79 10.05
CA ARG A 43 23.55 21.30 9.48
C ARG A 43 23.59 19.78 9.36
N GLN A 44 23.34 19.11 10.48
CA GLN A 44 22.94 17.72 10.59
C GLN A 44 21.53 17.73 11.18
N HIS A 45 20.56 17.13 10.51
CA HIS A 45 19.15 17.28 10.88
C HIS A 45 18.55 15.97 11.34
N ILE A 46 18.66 14.94 10.52
CA ILE A 46 18.15 13.62 10.81
C ILE A 46 19.23 12.57 10.63
N LYS A 47 19.08 11.48 11.34
CA LYS A 47 19.85 10.26 11.15
C LYS A 47 18.89 9.13 10.82
N ILE A 48 19.25 8.32 9.83
CA ILE A 48 18.57 7.07 9.53
C ILE A 48 19.56 5.95 9.78
N LYS A 49 19.22 5.02 10.68
CA LYS A 49 20.09 3.94 11.13
C LYS A 49 19.39 2.59 11.02
N ARG A 50 20.09 1.59 10.48
CA ARG A 50 19.67 0.20 10.46
C ARG A 50 19.72 -0.37 11.87
N VAL A 51 18.59 -0.90 12.33
CA VAL A 51 18.44 -1.56 13.64
C VAL A 51 17.74 -2.89 13.41
N GLY A 52 18.47 -4.00 13.55
CA GLY A 52 17.97 -5.32 13.19
C GLY A 52 17.68 -5.42 11.70
N GLU A 53 16.44 -5.74 11.35
CA GLU A 53 15.94 -5.81 9.97
C GLU A 53 15.35 -4.48 9.48
N GLY A 54 15.09 -3.53 10.38
CA GLY A 54 14.45 -2.26 10.07
C GLY A 54 15.39 -1.05 10.09
N TYR A 55 14.81 0.12 9.87
CA TYR A 55 15.50 1.41 9.92
C TYR A 55 14.80 2.35 10.90
N VAL A 56 15.58 3.06 11.72
CA VAL A 56 15.10 4.03 12.70
C VAL A 56 15.49 5.42 12.22
N LEU A 57 14.54 6.35 12.28
CA LEU A 57 14.73 7.77 12.09
C LEU A 57 14.90 8.46 13.45
N GLU A 58 15.92 9.29 13.56
CA GLU A 58 16.23 10.11 14.71
C GLU A 58 16.35 11.58 14.28
N ASP A 59 15.76 12.51 15.03
CA ASP A 59 16.02 13.94 14.89
C ASP A 59 17.25 14.32 15.72
N LEU A 60 18.26 14.92 15.09
CA LEU A 60 19.53 15.29 15.73
C LEU A 60 19.46 16.65 16.43
N ASN A 61 18.43 16.83 17.26
CA ASN A 61 18.12 18.08 17.97
C ASN A 61 18.05 19.28 17.02
N SER A 62 17.27 19.12 15.95
CA SER A 62 17.16 20.09 14.88
C SER A 62 16.39 21.35 15.32
N LYS A 63 16.63 22.48 14.65
CA LYS A 63 15.97 23.75 15.01
C LYS A 63 14.47 23.74 14.70
N ASN A 64 14.12 23.19 13.54
CA ASN A 64 12.76 23.24 13.00
C ASN A 64 12.02 21.91 13.14
N GLY A 65 12.66 20.86 13.65
CA GLY A 65 12.01 19.57 13.87
C GLY A 65 11.87 18.73 12.60
N THR A 66 11.51 17.47 12.86
CA THR A 66 11.22 16.44 11.86
C THR A 66 9.81 15.90 12.12
N TRP A 67 9.08 15.57 11.05
CA TRP A 67 7.75 14.98 11.12
C TRP A 67 7.70 13.70 10.31
N VAL A 68 6.91 12.73 10.79
CA VAL A 68 6.62 11.47 10.09
C VAL A 68 5.10 11.30 10.05
N ASN A 69 4.53 11.17 8.84
CA ASN A 69 3.09 11.06 8.60
C ASN A 69 2.28 12.21 9.25
N GLY A 70 2.83 13.43 9.25
CA GLY A 70 2.21 14.62 9.84
C GLY A 70 2.39 14.78 11.35
N GLU A 71 2.93 13.78 12.05
CA GLU A 71 3.23 13.84 13.48
C GLU A 71 4.67 14.26 13.72
N GLN A 72 4.90 15.16 14.68
CA GLN A 72 6.26 15.56 15.03
C GLN A 72 7.01 14.40 15.69
N LEU A 73 8.22 14.13 15.20
CA LEU A 73 9.10 13.11 15.74
C LEU A 73 9.53 13.48 17.16
N LYS A 74 9.41 12.52 18.07
CA LYS A 74 9.87 12.62 19.46
C LYS A 74 10.82 11.47 19.74
N GLY A 75 12.11 11.77 19.87
CA GLY A 75 13.15 10.74 19.98
C GLY A 75 13.32 9.95 18.69
N GLU A 76 13.50 8.64 18.82
CA GLU A 76 13.66 7.71 17.71
C GLU A 76 12.33 7.11 17.26
N ARG A 77 12.14 6.90 15.95
CA ARG A 77 10.98 6.20 15.38
C ARG A 77 11.43 5.16 14.37
N LEU A 78 10.93 3.93 14.51
CA LEU A 78 11.07 2.90 13.49
C LEU A 78 10.28 3.30 12.23
N LEU A 79 10.97 3.38 11.10
CA LEU A 79 10.40 3.68 9.80
C LEU A 79 9.70 2.47 9.21
N LYS A 80 8.55 2.72 8.59
CA LYS A 80 7.77 1.75 7.82
C LYS A 80 7.78 2.13 6.35
N ASP A 81 7.64 1.13 5.49
CA ASP A 81 7.44 1.35 4.06
C ASP A 81 6.25 2.29 3.82
N GLY A 82 6.46 3.29 2.98
CA GLY A 82 5.49 4.34 2.68
C GLY A 82 5.45 5.51 3.66
N ASP A 83 6.27 5.53 4.71
CA ASP A 83 6.29 6.65 5.66
C ASP A 83 6.71 7.95 4.96
N ASP A 84 5.89 8.98 5.12
CA ASP A 84 6.18 10.33 4.66
C ASP A 84 6.98 11.10 5.71
N ILE A 85 8.23 11.39 5.40
CA ILE A 85 9.16 12.13 6.23
C ILE A 85 9.20 13.59 5.75
N ALA A 86 8.92 14.52 6.65
CA ALA A 86 9.08 15.95 6.42
C ALA A 86 10.16 16.53 7.34
N VAL A 87 11.23 17.06 6.74
CA VAL A 87 12.36 17.68 7.44
C VAL A 87 12.19 19.19 7.38
N ALA A 88 12.19 19.86 8.54
CA ALA A 88 11.90 21.30 8.66
C ALA A 88 10.60 21.76 7.97
N MET A 89 9.64 20.86 7.72
CA MET A 89 8.42 21.08 6.91
C MET A 89 8.65 21.50 5.43
N VAL A 90 9.91 21.67 4.99
CA VAL A 90 10.24 22.14 3.63
C VAL A 90 10.75 21.03 2.72
N VAL A 91 11.44 20.03 3.26
CA VAL A 91 11.88 18.87 2.48
C VAL A 91 10.97 17.70 2.80
N LYS A 92 10.33 17.13 1.79
CA LYS A 92 9.47 15.95 1.92
C LYS A 92 10.06 14.79 1.14
N MET A 93 10.07 13.62 1.77
CA MET A 93 10.50 12.37 1.15
C MET A 93 9.68 11.21 1.69
N THR A 94 9.41 10.21 0.84
CA THR A 94 8.76 8.97 1.24
C THR A 94 9.83 7.89 1.39
N PHE A 95 9.81 7.18 2.52
CA PHE A 95 10.68 6.04 2.77
C PHE A 95 10.09 4.78 2.16
N SER A 96 10.89 4.06 1.39
CA SER A 96 10.55 2.71 0.91
C SER A 96 11.58 1.72 1.41
N SER A 97 11.16 0.72 2.17
CA SER A 97 12.06 -0.39 2.46
C SER A 97 12.24 -1.23 1.19
N SER A 98 13.39 -1.88 1.07
CA SER A 98 13.62 -2.85 0.00
C SER A 98 12.75 -4.11 0.13
N GLU A 99 12.09 -4.30 1.28
CA GLU A 99 11.03 -5.29 1.47
C GLU A 99 9.73 -4.84 0.79
N SER A 100 9.74 -4.72 -0.53
CA SER A 100 8.50 -4.76 -1.31
C SER A 100 8.04 -6.22 -1.50
N THR A 101 7.65 -6.86 -0.39
CA THR A 101 6.49 -7.75 -0.35
C THR A 101 5.76 -7.57 0.99
N ALA A 102 5.01 -6.45 1.08
CA ALA A 102 4.02 -6.11 2.09
C ALA A 102 4.50 -5.96 3.56
N PRO A 103 3.98 -4.97 4.31
CA PRO A 103 4.37 -4.77 5.70
C PRO A 103 3.95 -5.97 6.54
N LEU A 104 4.83 -6.51 7.39
CA LEU A 104 4.45 -7.38 8.51
C LEU A 104 3.76 -6.55 9.60
N THR A 105 2.53 -6.09 9.34
CA THR A 105 1.59 -5.71 10.41
C THR A 105 1.07 -6.97 11.12
N ILE A 106 0.49 -6.83 12.32
CA ILE A 106 -0.31 -7.91 12.92
C ILE A 106 -1.39 -8.37 11.92
N ASP A 107 -1.93 -7.45 11.11
CA ASP A 107 -2.86 -7.76 10.03
C ASP A 107 -2.23 -8.56 8.88
N ALA A 108 -0.92 -8.45 8.65
CA ALA A 108 -0.19 -9.19 7.62
C ALA A 108 0.31 -10.56 8.11
N ILE A 109 0.62 -10.68 9.40
CA ILE A 109 0.79 -11.96 10.07
C ILE A 109 -0.54 -12.73 10.05
N GLN A 110 -1.68 -12.05 10.22
CA GLN A 110 -3.03 -12.62 10.00
C GLN A 110 -3.37 -12.77 8.50
N ALA A 111 -2.78 -11.96 7.60
CA ALA A 111 -2.96 -12.09 6.15
C ALA A 111 -2.30 -13.35 5.59
N ALA A 112 -1.17 -13.74 6.16
CA ALA A 112 -0.45 -14.96 5.79
C ALA A 112 -1.26 -16.24 6.11
N GLU A 113 -2.25 -16.15 7.01
CA GLU A 113 -3.12 -17.26 7.39
C GLU A 113 -4.44 -17.31 6.58
N GLY A 114 -4.71 -16.31 5.72
CA GLY A 114 -6.03 -16.03 5.14
C GLY A 114 -6.11 -16.08 3.62
N GLY A 115 -5.60 -17.15 2.99
CA GLY A 115 -5.81 -17.40 1.55
C GLY A 115 -5.17 -16.38 0.59
N LYS A 116 -5.28 -16.64 -0.72
CA LYS A 116 -4.63 -15.80 -1.75
C LYS A 116 -5.26 -14.43 -1.96
N LEU A 117 -6.41 -14.13 -1.36
CA LEU A 117 -7.11 -12.86 -1.51
C LEU A 117 -7.52 -12.35 -0.13
N ARG A 118 -7.26 -11.07 0.16
CA ARG A 118 -7.59 -10.43 1.44
C ARG A 118 -8.15 -9.02 1.23
N LEU A 119 -9.11 -8.64 2.06
CA LEU A 119 -9.71 -7.31 2.07
C LEU A 119 -9.55 -6.68 3.45
N ASP A 120 -9.07 -5.44 3.48
CA ASP A 120 -9.14 -4.55 4.65
C ASP A 120 -10.34 -3.62 4.44
N ARG A 121 -11.36 -3.76 5.30
CA ARG A 121 -12.62 -3.02 5.16
C ARG A 121 -12.57 -1.61 5.70
N ASP A 122 -11.73 -1.37 6.70
CA ASP A 122 -11.61 -0.06 7.35
C ASP A 122 -10.96 0.93 6.38
N SER A 123 -9.94 0.47 5.65
CA SER A 123 -9.23 1.28 4.67
C SER A 123 -9.61 0.98 3.20
N ARG A 124 -10.48 -0.01 2.95
CA ARG A 124 -10.90 -0.50 1.63
C ARG A 124 -9.76 -0.95 0.72
N ARG A 125 -8.71 -1.52 1.32
CA ARG A 125 -7.54 -2.02 0.60
C ARG A 125 -7.74 -3.49 0.24
N VAL A 126 -7.27 -3.88 -0.93
CA VAL A 126 -7.40 -5.25 -1.45
C VAL A 126 -6.02 -5.80 -1.75
N PHE A 127 -5.76 -7.00 -1.26
CA PHE A 127 -4.50 -7.71 -1.43
C PHE A 127 -4.73 -9.02 -2.16
N VAL A 128 -3.91 -9.29 -3.18
CA VAL A 128 -3.89 -10.52 -3.97
C VAL A 128 -2.49 -11.10 -3.86
N ALA A 129 -2.37 -12.37 -3.46
CA ALA A 129 -1.10 -13.05 -3.22
C ALA A 129 -0.13 -12.22 -2.35
N GLY A 130 -0.67 -11.54 -1.33
CA GLY A 130 0.08 -10.66 -0.44
C GLY A 130 0.40 -9.27 -1.01
N LYS A 131 0.14 -8.98 -2.28
CA LYS A 131 0.39 -7.66 -2.90
C LYS A 131 -0.89 -6.83 -2.99
N GLU A 132 -0.80 -5.55 -2.66
CA GLU A 132 -1.93 -4.63 -2.76
C GLU A 132 -2.26 -4.25 -4.21
N ILE A 133 -3.55 -4.19 -4.55
CA ILE A 133 -3.99 -3.65 -5.85
C ILE A 133 -3.92 -2.11 -5.80
N LEU A 134 -2.98 -1.55 -6.57
CA LEU A 134 -2.83 -0.11 -6.78
C LEU A 134 -2.95 0.26 -8.27
N PRO A 135 -3.60 1.38 -8.64
CA PRO A 135 -4.42 2.25 -7.79
C PRO A 135 -5.63 1.52 -7.15
N PRO A 136 -6.22 2.05 -6.06
CA PRO A 136 -7.33 1.41 -5.36
C PRO A 136 -8.49 1.07 -6.30
N LEU A 137 -9.18 -0.04 -6.02
CA LEU A 137 -10.37 -0.43 -6.79
C LEU A 137 -11.44 0.66 -6.70
N SER A 138 -12.16 0.89 -7.79
CA SER A 138 -13.35 1.75 -7.74
C SER A 138 -14.39 1.16 -6.78
N LEU A 139 -15.24 2.00 -6.19
CA LEU A 139 -16.25 1.56 -5.24
C LEU A 139 -17.14 0.41 -5.77
N PRO A 140 -17.60 0.41 -7.05
CA PRO A 140 -18.33 -0.73 -7.62
C PRO A 140 -17.51 -2.02 -7.66
N GLN A 141 -16.22 -1.94 -8.01
CA GLN A 141 -15.31 -3.09 -8.06
C GLN A 141 -15.05 -3.66 -6.66
N TYR A 142 -14.82 -2.79 -5.68
CA TYR A 142 -14.63 -3.19 -4.28
C TYR A 142 -15.89 -3.87 -3.73
N ARG A 143 -17.08 -3.29 -3.91
CA ARG A 143 -18.34 -3.87 -3.42
C ARG A 143 -18.64 -5.24 -4.02
N LEU A 144 -18.37 -5.41 -5.33
CA LEU A 144 -18.49 -6.72 -5.98
C LEU A 144 -17.54 -7.74 -5.33
N LEU A 145 -16.29 -7.36 -5.11
CA LEU A 145 -15.30 -8.25 -4.51
C LEU A 145 -15.65 -8.58 -3.05
N GLU A 146 -16.11 -7.60 -2.29
CA GLU A 146 -16.55 -7.76 -0.90
C GLU A 146 -17.73 -8.74 -0.80
N LEU A 147 -18.75 -8.59 -1.66
CA LEU A 147 -19.87 -9.53 -1.74
C LEU A 147 -19.39 -10.96 -2.02
N LEU A 148 -18.51 -11.13 -3.01
CA LEU A 148 -17.97 -12.44 -3.40
C LEU A 148 -17.11 -13.06 -2.29
N PHE A 149 -16.37 -12.23 -1.55
CA PHE A 149 -15.57 -12.64 -0.41
C PHE A 149 -16.44 -13.10 0.77
N ASP A 150 -17.49 -12.35 1.09
CA ASP A 150 -18.46 -12.67 2.14
C ASP A 150 -19.27 -13.94 1.85
N ALA A 151 -19.49 -14.22 0.57
CA ALA A 151 -20.15 -15.45 0.15
C ALA A 151 -19.31 -16.72 0.40
N LYS A 152 -18.01 -16.62 0.74
CA LYS A 152 -17.13 -17.75 1.10
C LYS A 152 -17.23 -18.94 0.13
N GLY A 153 -17.27 -18.66 -1.17
CA GLY A 153 -17.40 -19.69 -2.20
C GLY A 153 -18.84 -20.10 -2.53
N ALA A 154 -19.87 -19.45 -1.98
CA ALA A 154 -21.23 -19.55 -2.51
C ALA A 154 -21.37 -18.78 -3.83
N VAL A 155 -22.35 -19.16 -4.65
CA VAL A 155 -22.66 -18.43 -5.89
C VAL A 155 -23.49 -17.20 -5.55
N CYS A 156 -22.94 -16.02 -5.79
CA CYS A 156 -23.66 -14.76 -5.76
C CYS A 156 -24.47 -14.60 -7.05
N THR A 157 -25.78 -14.42 -6.92
CA THR A 157 -26.66 -14.20 -8.07
C THR A 157 -26.45 -12.81 -8.67
N ARG A 158 -26.87 -12.62 -9.93
CA ARG A 158 -26.83 -11.29 -10.56
C ARG A 158 -27.63 -10.24 -9.79
N THR A 159 -28.75 -10.62 -9.19
CA THR A 159 -29.56 -9.74 -8.34
C THR A 159 -28.77 -9.27 -7.11
N ASN A 160 -28.09 -10.18 -6.42
CA ASN A 160 -27.28 -9.80 -5.25
C ASN A 160 -26.10 -8.88 -5.64
N VAL A 161 -25.52 -9.11 -6.82
CA VAL A 161 -24.48 -8.22 -7.35
C VAL A 161 -25.04 -6.82 -7.62
N ILE A 162 -26.24 -6.72 -8.21
CA ILE A 162 -26.89 -5.42 -8.45
C ILE A 162 -27.15 -4.70 -7.12
N GLU A 163 -27.77 -5.37 -6.16
CA GLU A 163 -28.11 -4.79 -4.85
C GLU A 163 -26.87 -4.32 -4.09
N ALA A 164 -25.79 -5.10 -4.12
CA ALA A 164 -24.55 -4.75 -3.43
C ALA A 164 -23.81 -3.59 -4.10
N VAL A 165 -23.67 -3.63 -5.43
CA VAL A 165 -22.84 -2.68 -6.18
C VAL A 165 -23.58 -1.36 -6.40
N TRP A 166 -24.86 -1.44 -6.79
CA TRP A 166 -25.72 -0.33 -7.20
C TRP A 166 -27.03 -0.30 -6.39
N PRO A 167 -26.98 -0.08 -5.06
CA PRO A 167 -28.16 -0.09 -4.20
C PRO A 167 -29.21 0.95 -4.62
N ASP A 168 -28.78 2.08 -5.18
CA ASP A 168 -29.65 3.19 -5.58
C ASP A 168 -30.20 3.06 -7.02
N ALA A 169 -29.67 2.11 -7.82
CA ALA A 169 -30.06 1.91 -9.22
C ALA A 169 -30.93 0.65 -9.43
N VAL A 170 -31.38 0.02 -8.33
CA VAL A 170 -32.30 -1.13 -8.37
C VAL A 170 -33.62 -0.76 -9.05
N SER A 171 -34.07 0.51 -8.94
CA SER A 171 -35.28 1.02 -9.58
C SER A 171 -35.14 1.27 -11.08
N ASP A 172 -33.93 1.61 -11.55
CA ASP A 172 -33.67 2.04 -12.93
C ASP A 172 -33.25 0.88 -13.85
N GLY A 173 -33.05 -0.32 -13.28
CA GLY A 173 -32.71 -1.54 -14.02
C GLY A 173 -31.27 -1.54 -14.52
N VAL A 174 -30.35 -2.13 -13.75
CA VAL A 174 -28.98 -2.35 -14.20
C VAL A 174 -28.94 -3.45 -15.25
N SER A 175 -28.31 -3.18 -16.40
CA SER A 175 -28.19 -4.17 -17.47
C SER A 175 -27.19 -5.27 -17.12
N GLU A 176 -27.44 -6.51 -17.59
CA GLU A 176 -26.50 -7.62 -17.40
C GLU A 176 -25.11 -7.32 -17.99
N GLN A 177 -25.06 -6.55 -19.07
CA GLN A 177 -23.82 -6.11 -19.69
C GLN A 177 -22.96 -5.23 -18.76
N ALA A 178 -23.60 -4.40 -17.92
CA ALA A 178 -22.88 -3.58 -16.94
C ALA A 178 -22.22 -4.45 -15.86
N ILE A 179 -22.91 -5.52 -15.42
CA ILE A 179 -22.37 -6.50 -14.47
C ILE A 179 -21.18 -7.22 -15.10
N ASP A 180 -21.32 -7.73 -16.32
CA ASP A 180 -20.25 -8.45 -17.00
C ASP A 180 -19.03 -7.56 -17.26
N ALA A 181 -19.26 -6.29 -17.63
CA ALA A 181 -18.18 -5.31 -17.78
C ALA A 181 -17.47 -5.02 -16.46
N LEU A 182 -18.20 -4.92 -15.35
CA LEU A 182 -17.62 -4.73 -14.02
C LEU A 182 -16.77 -5.94 -13.61
N VAL A 183 -17.30 -7.14 -13.77
CA VAL A 183 -16.60 -8.40 -13.48
C VAL A 183 -15.33 -8.52 -14.31
N ARG A 184 -15.41 -8.21 -15.61
CA ARG A 184 -14.23 -8.19 -16.50
C ARG A 184 -13.17 -7.22 -15.98
N ARG A 185 -13.53 -5.97 -15.70
CA ARG A 185 -12.57 -4.97 -15.20
C ARG A 185 -11.95 -5.40 -13.86
N LEU A 186 -12.74 -5.97 -12.97
CA LEU A 186 -12.22 -6.48 -11.69
C LEU A 186 -11.22 -7.62 -11.90
N ARG A 187 -11.50 -8.54 -12.82
CA ARG A 187 -10.53 -9.60 -13.21
C ARG A 187 -9.26 -9.01 -13.79
N ASP A 188 -9.36 -8.04 -14.70
CA ASP A 188 -8.19 -7.39 -15.29
C ASP A 188 -7.32 -6.75 -14.21
N ARG A 189 -7.92 -6.05 -13.23
CA ARG A 189 -7.19 -5.47 -12.07
C ARG A 189 -6.50 -6.51 -11.20
N ILE A 190 -7.12 -7.67 -10.99
CA ILE A 190 -6.54 -8.77 -10.20
C ILE A 190 -5.40 -9.44 -10.98
N ALA A 191 -5.57 -9.62 -12.30
CA ALA A 191 -4.60 -10.24 -13.19
C ALA A 191 -3.31 -9.41 -13.38
N GLU A 192 -3.37 -8.10 -13.16
CA GLU A 192 -2.18 -7.24 -13.05
C GLU A 192 -1.26 -7.65 -11.89
N ILE A 193 -1.79 -8.30 -10.86
CA ILE A 193 -1.05 -8.72 -9.66
C ILE A 193 -0.71 -10.21 -9.70
N ASP A 194 -1.69 -11.05 -10.00
CA ASP A 194 -1.52 -12.50 -10.18
C ASP A 194 -2.17 -12.93 -11.50
N THR A 195 -1.33 -13.13 -12.51
CA THR A 195 -1.74 -13.47 -13.88
C THR A 195 -2.27 -14.89 -14.00
N ASP A 196 -1.89 -15.80 -13.09
CA ASP A 196 -2.27 -17.22 -13.12
C ASP A 196 -3.50 -17.52 -12.26
N GLY A 197 -3.91 -16.58 -11.39
CA GLY A 197 -5.02 -16.75 -10.46
C GLY A 197 -6.40 -16.53 -11.09
N GLN A 198 -7.24 -17.57 -11.08
CA GLN A 198 -8.66 -17.46 -11.44
C GLN A 198 -9.55 -17.23 -10.21
N TYR A 199 -9.56 -16.00 -9.71
CA TYR A 199 -10.26 -15.68 -8.46
C TYR A 199 -11.78 -15.60 -8.58
N ILE A 200 -12.30 -15.18 -9.74
CA ILE A 200 -13.73 -14.96 -9.94
C ILE A 200 -14.22 -15.92 -11.01
N ILE A 201 -15.01 -16.91 -10.62
CA ILE A 201 -15.56 -17.92 -11.51
C ILE A 201 -16.98 -17.53 -11.92
N THR A 202 -17.24 -17.56 -13.23
CA THR A 202 -18.60 -17.39 -13.76
C THR A 202 -19.31 -18.74 -13.75
N VAL A 203 -20.40 -18.83 -12.99
CA VAL A 203 -21.30 -19.98 -13.01
C VAL A 203 -22.42 -19.68 -13.99
N ARG A 204 -22.34 -20.28 -15.19
CA ARG A 204 -23.29 -20.03 -16.29
C ARG A 204 -24.73 -20.21 -15.80
N GLY A 205 -25.58 -19.23 -16.13
CA GLY A 205 -27.00 -19.21 -15.73
C GLY A 205 -27.29 -18.84 -14.28
N HIS A 206 -26.29 -18.72 -13.40
CA HIS A 206 -26.52 -18.54 -11.96
C HIS A 206 -25.87 -17.28 -11.39
N GLY A 207 -24.62 -16.98 -11.77
CA GLY A 207 -23.93 -15.78 -11.30
C GLY A 207 -22.43 -15.96 -11.17
N PHE A 208 -21.86 -15.47 -10.07
CA PHE A 208 -20.42 -15.42 -9.86
C PHE A 208 -20.05 -15.97 -8.49
N ARG A 209 -18.90 -16.63 -8.41
CA ARG A 209 -18.37 -17.19 -7.17
C ARG A 209 -16.90 -16.81 -7.04
N LEU A 210 -16.46 -16.59 -5.80
CA LEU A 210 -15.04 -16.49 -5.50
C LEU A 210 -14.39 -17.87 -5.35
N ASP A 211 -13.22 -18.03 -5.96
CA ASP A 211 -12.35 -19.17 -5.78
C ASP A 211 -11.00 -18.68 -5.26
N GLN A 212 -10.55 -19.20 -4.13
CA GLN A 212 -9.31 -18.74 -3.49
C GLN A 212 -8.12 -19.70 -3.68
N GLY A 213 -8.34 -20.82 -4.37
CA GLY A 213 -7.34 -21.87 -4.60
C GLY A 213 -7.21 -22.80 -3.39
#